data_AF-A0A536DNU5-F1
#
_entry.id   AF-A0A536DNU5-F1
#
_cell.length_a   1.000
_cell.length_b   1.000
_cell.length_c   1.000
_cell.angle_alpha   90.00
_cell.angle_beta   90.00
_cell.angle_gamma   90.00
#
_symmetry.space_group_name_H-M   'P 1'
#
loop_
_entity.id
_entity.type
_entity.pdbx_description
1 polymer ?
#
loop_
_entity_poly.entity_id
_entity_poly.type
_entity_poly.pdbx_seq_one_letter_code
_entity_poly.pdbx_strand_id
1 'polypeptide(L)'
;MTELPKPLSDIWADLSAQRSLLIDRLTGLDAEATLRSPGPGEWSTAQLVDHLLLAEGFTNDFMKPMLAQAQAAGQATGFPAELQAFDPLPPPLGMEAPPPIRPQKELPAQELIDALQAMGERSKTTLEALASVDPRKLRMPHPLFGPPLDFGQWWALHAIHYAMHNAQAQAALGGDRG
;
A
#
# COMPACT_ATOMS: atom_id res chain seq x y z
N MET A 1 -6.09 -15.95 15.25
CA MET A 1 -5.32 -14.85 14.65
C MET A 1 -4.86 -13.97 15.80
N THR A 2 -3.57 -13.64 15.86
CA THR A 2 -3.03 -12.76 16.90
C THR A 2 -3.42 -11.33 16.57
N GLU A 3 -3.94 -10.58 17.54
CA GLU A 3 -4.25 -9.17 17.37
C GLU A 3 -2.97 -8.39 17.04
N LEU A 4 -3.02 -7.49 16.05
CA LEU A 4 -1.87 -6.67 15.70
C LEU A 4 -1.60 -5.66 16.82
N PRO A 5 -0.32 -5.36 17.14
CA PRO A 5 0.03 -4.22 17.99
C PRO A 5 -0.62 -2.95 17.48
N LYS A 6 -1.08 -2.07 18.39
CA LYS A 6 -1.87 -0.88 18.05
C LYS A 6 -1.36 -0.09 16.83
N PRO A 7 -0.07 0.28 16.71
CA PRO A 7 0.40 1.04 15.54
C PRO A 7 0.21 0.29 14.22
N LEU A 8 0.41 -1.03 14.21
CA LEU A 8 0.20 -1.87 13.03
C LEU A 8 -1.29 -2.11 12.77
N SER A 9 -2.10 -2.20 13.82
CA SER A 9 -3.56 -2.30 13.71
C SER A 9 -4.16 -1.04 13.10
N ASP A 10 -3.70 0.14 13.52
CA ASP A 10 -4.17 1.43 12.98
C ASP A 10 -3.81 1.52 11.48
N ILE A 11 -2.57 1.20 11.10
CA ILE A 11 -2.16 1.16 9.67
C ILE A 11 -2.99 0.14 8.89
N TRP A 12 -3.21 -1.06 9.44
CA TRP A 12 -4.01 -2.09 8.78
C TRP A 12 -5.45 -1.63 8.57
N ALA A 13 -6.06 -0.98 9.57
CA ALA A 13 -7.41 -0.46 9.48
C ALA A 13 -7.52 0.61 8.40
N ASP A 14 -6.61 1.58 8.37
CA ASP A 14 -6.60 2.66 7.38
C ASP A 14 -6.38 2.11 5.97
N LEU A 15 -5.36 1.28 5.77
CA LEU A 15 -5.06 0.69 4.46
C LEU A 15 -6.22 -0.20 3.97
N SER A 16 -6.82 -1.00 4.86
CA SER A 16 -7.98 -1.83 4.50
C SER A 16 -9.19 -0.99 4.13
N ALA A 17 -9.48 0.07 4.87
CA ALA A 17 -10.57 0.99 4.55
C ALA A 17 -10.35 1.66 3.18
N GLN A 18 -9.14 2.14 2.89
CA GLN A 18 -8.85 2.73 1.59
C GLN A 18 -8.94 1.73 0.44
N ARG A 19 -8.55 0.49 0.66
CA ARG A 19 -8.70 -0.59 -0.32
C ARG A 19 -10.16 -0.93 -0.57
N SER A 20 -10.97 -1.05 0.49
CA SER A 20 -12.42 -1.28 0.38
C SER A 20 -13.10 -0.16 -0.41
N LEU A 21 -12.74 1.10 -0.14
CA LEU A 21 -13.24 2.24 -0.90
C LEU A 21 -12.92 2.18 -2.40
N LEU A 22 -11.78 1.59 -2.78
CA LEU A 22 -11.42 1.39 -4.19
C LEU A 22 -12.20 0.22 -4.81
N ILE A 23 -12.36 -0.88 -4.07
CA ILE A 23 -13.20 -2.03 -4.47
C ILE A 23 -14.65 -1.60 -4.69
N ASP A 24 -15.21 -0.80 -3.80
CA ASP A 24 -16.59 -0.30 -3.90
C ASP A 24 -16.77 0.55 -5.17
N ARG A 25 -15.77 1.39 -5.51
CA ARG A 25 -15.78 2.19 -6.75
C ARG A 25 -15.71 1.34 -8.01
N LEU A 26 -14.98 0.23 -7.97
CA LEU A 26 -14.85 -0.71 -9.08
C LEU A 26 -16.10 -1.57 -9.26
N THR A 27 -16.88 -1.78 -8.19
CA THR A 27 -18.01 -2.69 -8.20
C THR A 27 -19.08 -2.22 -9.19
N GLY A 28 -19.41 -3.10 -10.15
CA GLY A 28 -20.42 -2.84 -11.19
C GLY A 28 -19.95 -1.95 -12.33
N LEU A 29 -18.66 -1.58 -12.40
CA LEU A 29 -18.08 -0.96 -13.58
C LEU A 29 -17.82 -2.00 -14.68
N ASP A 30 -18.02 -1.59 -15.93
CA ASP A 30 -17.53 -2.34 -17.08
C ASP A 30 -16.07 -1.99 -17.41
N ALA A 31 -15.50 -2.70 -18.38
CA ALA A 31 -14.13 -2.45 -18.82
C ALA A 31 -13.98 -1.05 -19.46
N GLU A 32 -15.01 -0.53 -20.13
CA GLU A 32 -14.91 0.81 -20.74
C GLU A 32 -14.71 1.89 -19.66
N ALA A 33 -15.44 1.79 -18.54
CA ALA A 33 -15.34 2.72 -17.44
C ALA A 33 -13.98 2.66 -16.73
N THR A 34 -13.39 1.47 -16.52
CA THR A 34 -12.09 1.35 -15.84
C THR A 34 -10.91 1.78 -16.72
N LEU A 35 -11.03 1.63 -18.04
CA LEU A 35 -10.00 1.94 -19.03
C LEU A 35 -10.02 3.39 -19.51
N ARG A 36 -11.09 4.14 -19.23
CA ARG A 36 -11.21 5.54 -19.61
C ARG A 36 -10.13 6.39 -18.94
N SER A 37 -9.31 7.08 -19.74
CA SER A 37 -8.38 8.08 -19.25
C SER A 37 -9.07 9.45 -19.12
N PRO A 38 -8.86 10.20 -18.02
CA PRO A 38 -9.46 11.52 -17.84
C PRO A 38 -8.82 12.61 -18.70
N GLY A 39 -7.60 12.41 -19.20
CA GLY A 39 -6.90 13.38 -20.02
C GLY A 39 -5.49 12.95 -20.43
N PRO A 40 -4.84 13.69 -21.34
CA PRO A 40 -3.48 13.38 -21.78
C PRO A 40 -2.49 13.32 -20.62
N GLY A 41 -1.82 12.18 -20.46
CA GLY A 41 -0.84 11.96 -19.40
C GLY A 41 -1.44 11.59 -18.03
N GLU A 42 -2.76 11.48 -17.93
CA GLU A 42 -3.44 11.06 -16.71
C GLU A 42 -3.81 9.58 -16.75
N TRP A 43 -3.66 8.91 -15.62
CA TRP A 43 -3.92 7.48 -15.51
C TRP A 43 -5.42 7.18 -15.42
N SER A 44 -5.84 6.13 -16.11
CA SER A 44 -7.18 5.54 -15.92
C SER A 44 -7.29 4.89 -14.53
N THR A 45 -8.52 4.56 -14.11
CA THR A 45 -8.75 3.85 -12.85
C THR A 45 -8.03 2.50 -12.82
N ALA A 46 -8.00 1.77 -13.94
CA ALA A 46 -7.27 0.51 -14.04
C ALA A 46 -5.76 0.70 -13.82
N GLN A 47 -5.18 1.73 -14.44
CA GLN A 47 -3.77 2.07 -14.28
C GLN A 47 -3.43 2.50 -12.86
N LEU A 48 -4.29 3.30 -12.21
CA LEU A 48 -4.14 3.70 -10.80
C LEU A 48 -4.12 2.49 -9.85
N VAL A 49 -5.02 1.53 -10.06
CA VAL A 49 -5.05 0.31 -9.25
C VAL A 49 -3.79 -0.53 -9.48
N ASP A 50 -3.35 -0.70 -10.73
CA ASP A 50 -2.13 -1.45 -11.04
C ASP A 50 -0.89 -0.81 -10.39
N HIS A 51 -0.79 0.54 -10.43
CA HIS A 51 0.26 1.28 -9.73
C HIS A 51 0.30 0.99 -8.22
N LEU A 52 -0.86 1.02 -7.56
CA LEU A 52 -0.97 0.73 -6.12
C LEU A 52 -0.57 -0.71 -5.81
N LEU A 53 -1.01 -1.67 -6.62
CA LEU A 53 -0.66 -3.09 -6.48
C LEU A 53 0.85 -3.33 -6.67
N LEU A 54 1.48 -2.65 -7.63
CA LEU A 54 2.93 -2.74 -7.84
C LEU A 54 3.71 -2.15 -6.66
N ALA A 55 3.28 -1.00 -6.12
CA ALA A 55 3.92 -0.35 -4.98
C ALA A 55 3.81 -1.19 -3.69
N GLU A 56 2.61 -1.67 -3.37
CA GLU A 56 2.35 -2.51 -2.20
C GLU A 56 3.01 -3.90 -2.36
N GLY A 57 2.97 -4.46 -3.57
CA GLY A 57 3.64 -5.71 -3.92
C GLY A 57 5.15 -5.63 -3.72
N PHE A 58 5.80 -4.57 -4.22
CA PHE A 58 7.22 -4.33 -4.00
C PHE A 58 7.58 -4.34 -2.51
N THR A 59 6.74 -3.70 -1.68
CA THR A 59 6.94 -3.65 -0.23
C THR A 59 6.86 -5.03 0.41
N ASN A 60 5.83 -5.80 0.07
CA ASN A 60 5.71 -7.19 0.50
C ASN A 60 6.93 -8.03 0.08
N ASP A 61 7.38 -7.87 -1.16
CA ASP A 61 8.43 -8.70 -1.76
C ASP A 61 9.80 -8.46 -1.13
N PHE A 62 10.16 -7.21 -0.80
CA PHE A 62 11.43 -6.95 -0.11
C PHE A 62 11.35 -7.18 1.40
N MET A 63 10.22 -6.88 2.06
CA MET A 63 10.13 -7.00 3.52
C MET A 63 10.09 -8.45 3.98
N LYS A 64 9.40 -9.33 3.26
CA LYS A 64 9.26 -10.75 3.66
C LYS A 64 10.61 -11.44 3.90
N PRO A 65 11.59 -11.42 2.97
CA PRO A 65 12.90 -12.03 3.22
C PRO A 65 13.69 -11.30 4.32
N MET A 66 13.56 -9.98 4.46
CA MET A 66 14.24 -9.23 5.52
C MET A 66 13.71 -9.57 6.92
N LEU A 67 12.39 -9.73 7.06
CA LEU A 67 11.75 -10.19 8.29
C LEU A 67 12.18 -11.61 8.63
N ALA A 68 12.18 -12.53 7.66
CA ALA A 68 12.67 -13.88 7.86
C ALA A 68 14.14 -13.92 8.31
N GLN A 69 15.00 -13.07 7.72
CA GLN A 69 16.39 -12.95 8.12
C GLN A 69 16.54 -12.40 9.55
N ALA A 70 15.79 -11.34 9.91
CA ALA A 70 15.79 -10.78 11.25
C ALA A 70 15.36 -11.83 12.29
N GLN A 71 14.30 -12.58 12.00
CA GLN A 71 13.83 -13.69 12.85
C GLN A 71 14.90 -14.78 13.01
N ALA A 72 15.52 -15.22 11.92
CA ALA A 72 16.60 -16.22 11.95
C ALA A 72 17.85 -15.72 12.71
N ALA A 73 18.10 -14.41 12.71
CA ALA A 73 19.16 -13.76 13.48
C ALA A 73 18.80 -13.55 14.98
N GLY A 74 17.67 -14.08 15.45
CA GLY A 74 17.24 -13.95 16.84
C GLY A 74 16.68 -12.57 17.20
N GLN A 75 16.29 -11.76 16.20
CA GLN A 75 15.72 -10.42 16.41
C GLN A 75 14.19 -10.44 16.60
N ALA A 76 13.58 -11.63 16.60
CA ALA A 76 12.18 -11.84 16.93
C ALA A 76 11.92 -11.68 18.45
N THR A 77 12.23 -10.50 18.99
CA THR A 77 12.10 -10.18 20.41
C THR A 77 10.69 -9.73 20.80
N GLY A 78 9.74 -9.79 19.86
CA GLY A 78 8.41 -9.21 19.98
C GLY A 78 8.36 -7.73 19.61
N PHE A 79 7.14 -7.24 19.45
CA PHE A 79 6.88 -5.82 19.21
C PHE A 79 7.18 -4.99 20.47
N PRO A 80 7.88 -3.85 20.37
CA PRO A 80 8.19 -3.02 21.53
C PRO A 80 6.91 -2.45 22.15
N ALA A 81 6.66 -2.72 23.44
CA ALA A 81 5.45 -2.31 24.12
C ALA A 81 5.32 -0.77 24.24
N GLU A 82 6.45 -0.06 24.27
CA GLU A 82 6.49 1.40 24.32
C GLU A 82 6.16 2.06 22.97
N LEU A 83 6.20 1.32 21.87
CA LEU A 83 5.93 1.86 20.54
C LEU A 83 4.42 1.99 20.32
N GLN A 84 3.92 3.21 20.52
CA GLN A 84 2.49 3.53 20.39
C GLN A 84 2.12 4.23 19.06
N ALA A 85 3.11 4.76 18.34
CA ALA A 85 2.98 5.32 17.01
C ALA A 85 4.33 5.32 16.29
N PHE A 86 4.33 5.26 14.95
CA PHE A 86 5.54 5.47 14.16
C PHE A 86 5.82 6.97 13.97
N ASP A 87 7.08 7.31 13.74
CA ASP A 87 7.46 8.67 13.39
C ASP A 87 6.77 9.10 12.08
N PRO A 88 6.34 10.37 11.96
CA PRO A 88 5.72 10.86 10.75
C PRO A 88 6.64 10.69 9.54
N LEU A 89 6.05 10.51 8.36
CA LEU A 89 6.82 10.46 7.12
C LEU A 89 7.51 11.81 6.88
N PRO A 90 8.78 11.81 6.45
CA PRO A 90 9.43 13.03 6.01
C PRO A 90 8.74 13.58 4.74
N PRO A 91 8.94 14.86 4.38
CA PRO A 91 8.42 15.39 3.13
C PRO A 91 8.95 14.60 1.92
N PRO A 92 8.11 14.29 0.91
CA PRO A 92 8.56 13.62 -0.29
C PRO A 92 9.51 14.52 -1.10
N LEU A 93 10.52 13.93 -1.73
CA LEU A 93 11.46 14.60 -2.64
C LEU A 93 10.87 14.83 -4.03
N GLY A 94 9.76 14.18 -4.35
CA GLY A 94 9.07 14.27 -5.63
C GLY A 94 7.77 13.47 -5.64
N MET A 95 7.00 13.63 -6.71
CA MET A 95 5.67 13.01 -6.88
C MET A 95 5.61 12.05 -8.07
N GLU A 96 6.67 11.95 -8.86
CA GLU A 96 6.69 11.08 -10.03
C GLU A 96 6.96 9.63 -9.62
N ALA A 97 6.10 8.72 -10.09
CA ALA A 97 6.28 7.29 -9.81
C ALA A 97 7.58 6.77 -10.45
N PRO A 98 8.44 6.09 -9.67
CA PRO A 98 9.65 5.49 -10.20
C PRO A 98 9.31 4.40 -11.23
N PRO A 99 10.16 4.18 -12.25
CA PRO A 99 9.85 3.31 -13.38
C PRO A 99 9.29 1.91 -13.04
N PRO A 100 9.79 1.19 -12.00
CA PRO A 100 9.32 -0.16 -11.69
C PRO A 100 7.85 -0.25 -11.27
N ILE A 101 7.28 0.84 -10.73
CA ILE A 101 5.90 0.86 -10.23
C ILE A 101 4.97 1.69 -11.12
N ARG A 102 5.43 2.18 -12.28
CA ARG A 102 4.51 2.79 -13.26
C ARG A 102 3.50 1.74 -13.73
N PRO A 103 2.24 2.11 -14.03
CA PRO A 103 1.24 1.16 -14.51
C PRO A 103 1.75 0.36 -15.71
N GLN A 104 1.54 -0.95 -15.67
CA GLN A 104 1.96 -1.93 -16.67
C GLN A 104 0.78 -2.66 -17.29
N LYS A 105 -0.34 -2.73 -16.57
CA LYS A 105 -1.54 -3.46 -16.97
C LYS A 105 -2.77 -2.57 -16.86
N GLU A 106 -3.74 -2.90 -17.70
CA GLU A 106 -5.08 -2.33 -17.63
C GLU A 106 -6.05 -3.50 -17.64
N LEU A 107 -6.72 -3.73 -16.51
CA LEU A 107 -7.57 -4.90 -16.30
C LEU A 107 -9.04 -4.48 -16.14
N PRO A 108 -9.99 -5.38 -16.47
CA PRO A 108 -11.40 -5.19 -16.13
C PRO A 108 -11.61 -5.08 -14.61
N ALA A 109 -12.73 -4.46 -14.22
CA ALA A 109 -13.05 -4.17 -12.82
C ALA A 109 -12.97 -5.40 -11.89
N GLN A 110 -13.51 -6.56 -12.31
CA GLN A 110 -13.51 -7.75 -11.46
C GLN A 110 -12.09 -8.27 -11.19
N GLU A 111 -11.21 -8.28 -12.19
CA GLU A 111 -9.82 -8.72 -12.02
C GLU A 111 -9.04 -7.78 -11.11
N LEU A 112 -9.32 -6.47 -11.18
CA LEU A 112 -8.75 -5.49 -10.26
C LEU A 112 -9.22 -5.72 -8.81
N ILE A 113 -10.51 -6.01 -8.61
CA ILE A 113 -11.08 -6.32 -7.29
C ILE A 113 -10.41 -7.57 -6.70
N ASP A 114 -10.32 -8.64 -7.47
CA ASP A 114 -9.70 -9.90 -7.04
C ASP A 114 -8.24 -9.68 -6.66
N ALA A 115 -7.50 -8.88 -7.45
CA ALA A 115 -6.10 -8.55 -7.18
C ALA A 115 -5.93 -7.70 -5.91
N LEU A 116 -6.83 -6.73 -5.65
CA LEU A 116 -6.84 -5.93 -4.42
C LEU A 116 -7.10 -6.82 -3.21
N GLN A 117 -8.10 -7.70 -3.26
CA GLN A 117 -8.40 -8.63 -2.18
C GLN A 117 -7.20 -9.54 -1.88
N ALA A 118 -6.61 -10.14 -2.90
CA ALA A 118 -5.42 -10.97 -2.75
C ALA A 118 -4.22 -10.19 -2.18
N MET A 119 -4.04 -8.94 -2.56
CA MET A 119 -3.00 -8.07 -1.98
C MET A 119 -3.26 -7.80 -0.49
N GLY A 120 -4.53 -7.59 -0.10
CA GLY A 120 -4.91 -7.41 1.30
C GLY A 120 -4.45 -8.57 2.19
N GLU A 121 -4.70 -9.81 1.77
CA GLU A 121 -4.27 -11.01 2.52
C GLU A 121 -2.74 -11.13 2.62
N ARG A 122 -2.04 -10.81 1.53
CA ARG A 122 -0.56 -10.78 1.52
C ARG A 122 -0.02 -9.73 2.50
N SER A 123 -0.57 -8.52 2.47
CA SER A 123 -0.15 -7.43 3.34
C SER A 123 -0.46 -7.71 4.80
N LYS A 124 -1.61 -8.33 5.09
CA LYS A 124 -1.93 -8.78 6.44
C LYS A 124 -0.88 -9.76 6.99
N THR A 125 -0.51 -10.74 6.18
CA THR A 125 0.53 -11.73 6.54
C THR A 125 1.86 -11.04 6.86
N THR A 126 2.26 -10.04 6.06
CA THR A 126 3.52 -9.30 6.29
C THR A 126 3.45 -8.44 7.56
N LEU A 127 2.32 -7.79 7.84
CA LEU A 127 2.11 -7.02 9.08
C LEU A 127 2.12 -7.93 10.33
N GLU A 128 1.55 -9.13 10.25
CA GLU A 128 1.61 -10.12 11.32
C GLU A 128 3.04 -10.59 11.58
N ALA A 129 3.84 -10.80 10.53
CA ALA A 129 5.26 -11.09 10.68
C ALA A 129 6.03 -9.90 11.28
N LEU A 130 5.71 -8.67 10.89
CA LEU A 130 6.31 -7.45 11.42
C LEU A 130 6.02 -7.27 12.92
N ALA A 131 4.87 -7.75 13.42
CA ALA A 131 4.54 -7.74 14.84
C ALA A 131 5.47 -8.61 15.73
N SER A 132 6.34 -9.42 15.14
CA SER A 132 7.30 -10.25 15.88
C SER A 132 8.64 -9.57 16.16
N VAL A 133 8.89 -8.39 15.60
CA VAL A 133 10.18 -7.67 15.66
C VAL A 133 9.97 -6.21 16.07
N ASP A 134 11.06 -5.47 16.32
CA ASP A 134 11.04 -4.00 16.41
C ASP A 134 11.15 -3.38 14.99
N PRO A 135 10.07 -2.80 14.43
CA PRO A 135 10.10 -2.28 13.06
C PRO A 135 11.12 -1.16 12.87
N ARG A 136 11.43 -0.39 13.93
CA ARG A 136 12.34 0.77 13.89
C ARG A 136 13.79 0.37 13.61
N LYS A 137 14.14 -0.90 13.86
CA LYS A 137 15.47 -1.46 13.62
C LYS A 137 15.67 -1.92 12.19
N LEU A 138 14.58 -2.06 11.42
CA LEU A 138 14.60 -2.49 10.03
C LEU A 138 14.31 -1.28 9.16
N ARG A 139 15.32 -0.80 8.44
CA ARG A 139 15.22 0.41 7.62
C ARG A 139 15.61 0.13 6.18
N MET A 140 14.87 0.71 5.26
CA MET A 140 15.13 0.61 3.82
C MET A 140 15.00 1.98 3.14
N PRO A 141 15.93 2.36 2.25
CA PRO A 141 15.81 3.57 1.44
C PRO A 141 14.56 3.54 0.57
N HIS A 142 13.83 4.66 0.53
CA HIS A 142 12.68 4.82 -0.35
C HIS A 142 13.01 5.81 -1.48
N PRO A 143 12.65 5.55 -2.75
CA PRO A 143 13.01 6.41 -3.88
C PRO A 143 12.57 7.88 -3.74
N LEU A 144 11.44 8.12 -3.08
CA LEU A 144 10.86 9.45 -2.88
C LEU A 144 11.16 10.10 -1.53
N PHE A 145 11.94 9.48 -0.65
CA PHE A 145 12.27 10.06 0.67
C PHE A 145 13.79 10.04 0.88
N GLY A 146 14.33 11.12 1.46
CA GLY A 146 15.77 11.25 1.67
C GLY A 146 16.30 10.26 2.71
N PRO A 147 15.85 10.33 3.97
CA PRO A 147 16.24 9.37 4.99
C PRO A 147 15.63 7.98 4.74
N PRO A 148 16.33 6.89 5.10
CA PRO A 148 15.73 5.56 5.12
C PRO A 148 14.51 5.51 6.03
N LEU A 149 13.41 4.96 5.51
CA LEU A 149 12.21 4.73 6.30
C LEU A 149 12.33 3.43 7.06
N ASP A 150 11.80 3.39 8.28
CA ASP A 150 11.60 2.12 8.96
C ASP A 150 10.42 1.32 8.39
N PHE A 151 10.31 0.05 8.76
CA PHE A 151 9.29 -0.82 8.19
C PHE A 151 7.86 -0.40 8.55
N GLY A 152 7.64 0.25 9.69
CA GLY A 152 6.34 0.82 10.03
C GLY A 152 5.99 2.01 9.14
N GLN A 153 6.96 2.89 8.90
CA GLN A 153 6.81 4.04 8.00
C GLN A 153 6.53 3.61 6.55
N TRP A 154 7.20 2.57 6.04
CA TRP A 154 6.90 1.99 4.73
C TRP A 154 5.44 1.50 4.61
N TRP A 155 4.87 0.92 5.67
CA TRP A 155 3.47 0.52 5.68
C TRP A 155 2.51 1.70 5.85
N ALA A 156 2.84 2.67 6.70
CA ALA A 156 2.04 3.90 6.87
C ALA A 156 1.93 4.69 5.54
N LEU A 157 2.98 4.68 4.72
CA LEU A 157 2.98 5.28 3.40
C LEU A 157 1.88 4.70 2.50
N HIS A 158 1.62 3.40 2.53
CA HIS A 158 0.60 2.79 1.67
C HIS A 158 -0.80 3.31 1.97
N ALA A 159 -1.17 3.50 3.24
CA ALA A 159 -2.48 4.07 3.58
C ALA A 159 -2.66 5.49 2.99
N ILE A 160 -1.63 6.34 3.10
CA ILE A 160 -1.62 7.71 2.54
C ILE A 160 -1.66 7.66 1.01
N HIS A 161 -0.86 6.76 0.42
CA HIS A 161 -0.74 6.59 -1.03
C HIS A 161 -2.07 6.14 -1.66
N TYR A 162 -2.75 5.16 -1.05
CA TYR A 162 -4.09 4.74 -1.47
C TYR A 162 -5.10 5.88 -1.34
N ALA A 163 -5.09 6.66 -0.25
CA ALA A 163 -6.01 7.79 -0.09
C ALA A 163 -5.86 8.83 -1.21
N MET A 164 -4.61 9.16 -1.59
CA MET A 164 -4.33 10.07 -2.71
C MET A 164 -4.87 9.52 -4.04
N HIS A 165 -4.61 8.25 -4.34
CA HIS A 165 -5.05 7.65 -5.60
C HIS A 165 -6.54 7.30 -5.63
N ASN A 166 -7.20 7.11 -4.49
CA ASN A 166 -8.66 7.04 -4.41
C ASN A 166 -9.33 8.33 -4.92
N ALA A 167 -8.77 9.49 -4.58
CA ALA A 167 -9.27 10.77 -5.09
C ALA A 167 -9.07 10.89 -6.60
N GLN A 168 -7.92 10.44 -7.12
CA GLN A 168 -7.66 10.42 -8.57
C GLN A 168 -8.57 9.44 -9.31
N ALA A 169 -8.81 8.25 -8.76
CA ALA A 169 -9.72 7.26 -9.33
C ALA A 169 -11.15 7.80 -9.41
N GLN A 170 -11.59 8.50 -8.36
CA GLN A 170 -12.90 9.17 -8.38
C GLN A 170 -12.99 10.23 -9.49
N ALA A 171 -11.94 11.03 -9.69
CA ALA A 171 -11.90 12.01 -10.78
C ALA A 171 -11.90 11.33 -12.16
N ALA A 172 -11.13 10.25 -12.33
CA ALA A 172 -11.07 9.46 -13.58
C ALA A 172 -12.42 8.84 -13.97
N LEU A 173 -13.25 8.48 -12.98
CA LEU A 173 -14.61 7.99 -13.21
C LEU A 173 -15.63 9.11 -13.51
N GLY A 174 -15.18 10.37 -13.60
CA GLY A 174 -15.96 11.52 -14.06
C GLY A 174 -16.91 12.09 -13.02
N GLY A 175 -16.45 12.33 -11.78
CA GLY A 175 -17.29 12.78 -10.65
C GLY A 175 -18.34 13.83 -11.04
N ASP A 176 -19.64 13.69 -10.70
CA ASP A 176 -20.29 13.03 -9.55
C ASP A 176 -21.22 11.84 -9.87
N ARG A 177 -21.33 10.91 -8.90
CA ARG A 177 -22.62 10.29 -8.50
C ARG A 177 -22.86 10.59 -7.02
N GLY A 178 -23.04 11.87 -6.70
CA GLY A 178 -23.32 12.41 -5.37
C GLY A 178 -23.75 13.86 -5.48
#